data_AF-A0A832M4R9-F1
#
_entry.id   AF-A0A832M4R9-F1
#
_cell.length_a   1.000
_cell.length_b   1.000
_cell.length_c   1.000
_cell.angle_alpha   90.00
_cell.angle_beta   90.00
_cell.angle_gamma   90.00
#
_symmetry.space_group_name_H-M   'P 1'
#
loop_
_entity.id
_entity.type
_entity.pdbx_description
1 polymer ?
#
loop_
_entity_poly.entity_id
_entity_poly.type
_entity_poly.pdbx_seq_one_letter_code
_entity_poly.pdbx_strand_id
1 'polypeptide(L)'
;MTPPALLLVDLQQDFLQRSGMEPHPGALVEAAARWLESHRRRGLPIAHLHTRVFREPDQRMPHWKDRALWAAEAGTPGALPPPELSPLPHEPVFEKSGFLPRDPSPLAAWAGAQPGGVVLAGAMTHACVQFTAAVLASHGVRVHLAEGACGSDRPHLAAAALAWMESRGILRLSPDAPTAPARFTAPAPTAPRAATAPDIHRALQQWADLLDARQEDIALTLTAEIRKPASLARQEAGWAARLIRQVLTHHASALLQRTSPAGTVRRTPLGRIAILTPWNNPCGIPAGRIAAALAYGNTAVWKPSPRTPRTARLLLDLARQAGIPEGCLDPAEGGPREALRLIEDPATRAVVFTGSLENGREVLAAAAARMLPCQLELGGNNPAVVLDDADVRLAAREIAAGAFTFAGQRCTATRRAIATSGILPRFRDALQAEMARWRPRPPEDPECLLGPVIDTAAAARIDSLLKRAVLGGAHVTRCHTADARALGPGGTAPALVENALPDSEIIQEESFGPVLVIQEAKDKEEAFVLANGTRQGLAASLFSSSSGHWEQFQAAVEAAILKWNQSTAGPLDGAPFGGWKHSGWGGAEQAEADVLFFTRLQTLTHPPL
;
A
#
# COMPACT_ATOMS: atom_id res chain seq x y z
N MET A 1 11.10 20.88 1.21
CA MET A 1 11.77 20.80 2.51
C MET A 1 13.24 21.10 2.27
N THR A 2 13.95 21.59 3.29
CA THR A 2 15.42 21.64 3.25
C THR A 2 15.94 20.20 3.17
N PRO A 3 16.88 19.88 2.27
CA PRO A 3 17.48 18.55 2.18
C PRO A 3 18.15 18.15 3.50
N PRO A 4 18.09 16.86 3.91
CA PRO A 4 18.72 16.40 5.13
C PRO A 4 20.25 16.45 5.04
N ALA A 5 20.91 16.51 6.19
CA ALA A 5 22.34 16.29 6.31
C ALA A 5 22.66 14.78 6.26
N LEU A 6 23.87 14.40 5.83
CA LEU A 6 24.31 13.00 5.81
C LEU A 6 25.14 12.68 7.05
N LEU A 7 24.83 11.57 7.72
CA LEU A 7 25.64 11.02 8.81
C LEU A 7 26.07 9.59 8.45
N LEU A 8 27.38 9.39 8.29
CA LEU A 8 27.97 8.08 8.06
C LEU A 8 28.28 7.42 9.40
N VAL A 9 27.81 6.19 9.61
CA VAL A 9 27.91 5.47 10.89
C VAL A 9 28.68 4.17 10.70
N ASP A 10 29.86 4.06 11.33
CA ASP A 10 30.66 2.84 11.42
C ASP A 10 30.98 2.16 10.08
N LEU A 11 31.21 2.94 9.02
CA LEU A 11 31.70 2.43 7.73
C LEU A 11 33.23 2.28 7.73
N GLN A 12 33.77 1.71 8.82
CA GLN A 12 35.20 1.43 9.01
C GLN A 12 35.55 0.01 8.51
N GLN A 13 36.80 -0.21 8.12
CA GLN A 13 37.28 -1.46 7.51
C GLN A 13 36.93 -2.70 8.35
N ASP A 14 37.12 -2.66 9.67
CA ASP A 14 36.83 -3.82 10.56
C ASP A 14 35.35 -4.20 10.59
N PHE A 15 34.44 -3.27 10.29
CA PHE A 15 33.02 -3.57 10.18
C PHE A 15 32.69 -4.08 8.78
N LEU A 16 33.21 -3.43 7.75
CA LEU A 16 32.98 -3.79 6.35
C LEU A 16 33.52 -5.18 5.99
N GLN A 17 34.64 -5.60 6.60
CA GLN A 17 35.31 -6.87 6.28
C GLN A 17 34.78 -8.07 7.05
N ARG A 18 33.71 -7.93 7.83
CA ARG A 18 33.11 -9.06 8.55
C ARG A 18 32.51 -10.08 7.60
N SER A 19 32.74 -11.37 7.89
CA SER A 19 32.17 -12.48 7.14
C SER A 19 30.64 -12.42 7.12
N GLY A 20 30.03 -12.48 5.94
CA GLY A 20 28.56 -12.47 5.79
C GLY A 20 27.93 -11.08 5.75
N MET A 21 28.71 -10.02 5.53
CA MET A 21 28.19 -8.66 5.30
C MET A 21 27.25 -8.62 4.09
N GLU A 22 26.01 -8.19 4.32
CA GLU A 22 24.98 -7.96 3.31
C GLU A 22 24.45 -6.50 3.36
N PRO A 23 24.39 -5.77 2.23
CA PRO A 23 24.90 -6.17 0.91
C PRO A 23 26.42 -6.33 0.92
N HIS A 24 26.97 -6.95 -0.13
CA HIS A 24 28.42 -7.15 -0.26
C HIS A 24 29.19 -5.84 0.05
N PRO A 25 30.32 -5.87 0.79
CA PRO A 25 30.99 -4.67 1.28
C PRO A 25 31.24 -3.62 0.20
N GLY A 26 31.67 -4.03 -0.99
CA GLY A 26 31.86 -3.13 -2.12
C GLY A 26 30.58 -2.39 -2.56
N ALA A 27 29.44 -3.07 -2.57
CA ALA A 27 28.15 -2.46 -2.92
C ALA A 27 27.66 -1.49 -1.82
N LEU A 28 27.92 -1.80 -0.55
CA LEU A 28 27.63 -0.91 0.57
C LEU A 28 28.48 0.36 0.49
N VAL A 29 29.78 0.22 0.21
CA VAL A 29 30.71 1.35 0.04
C VAL A 29 30.30 2.20 -1.17
N GLU A 30 29.99 1.59 -2.31
CA GLU A 30 29.53 2.29 -3.51
C GLU A 30 28.24 3.08 -3.24
N ALA A 31 27.26 2.47 -2.57
CA ALA A 31 26.03 3.15 -2.20
C ALA A 31 26.28 4.34 -1.27
N ALA A 32 27.09 4.16 -0.21
CA ALA A 32 27.44 5.24 0.71
C ALA A 32 28.25 6.35 0.00
N ALA A 33 29.14 6.00 -0.93
CA ALA A 33 29.92 6.95 -1.71
C ALA A 33 29.03 7.82 -2.61
N ARG A 34 28.00 7.24 -3.24
CA ARG A 34 27.01 8.01 -4.02
C ARG A 34 26.26 9.04 -3.15
N TRP A 35 25.89 8.66 -1.93
CA TRP A 35 25.29 9.59 -0.97
C TRP A 35 26.25 10.72 -0.60
N LEU A 36 27.49 10.37 -0.27
CA LEU A 36 28.54 11.31 0.12
C LEU A 36 28.88 12.29 -1.01
N GLU A 37 29.08 11.80 -2.23
CA GLU A 37 29.35 12.61 -3.42
C GLU A 37 28.17 13.55 -3.72
N SER A 38 26.94 13.05 -3.65
CA SER A 38 25.74 13.87 -3.83
C SER A 38 25.67 15.02 -2.82
N HIS A 39 25.95 14.76 -1.53
CA HIS A 39 25.93 15.79 -0.49
C HIS A 39 27.07 16.80 -0.67
N ARG A 40 28.29 16.35 -0.97
CA ARG A 40 29.44 17.22 -1.24
C ARG A 40 29.18 18.13 -2.44
N ARG A 41 28.69 17.59 -3.57
CA ARG A 41 28.35 18.37 -4.78
C ARG A 41 27.28 19.44 -4.52
N ARG A 42 26.37 19.17 -3.58
CA ARG A 42 25.25 20.05 -3.24
C ARG A 42 25.55 20.99 -2.06
N GLY A 43 26.76 20.95 -1.49
CA GLY A 43 27.14 21.72 -0.32
C GLY A 43 26.29 21.41 0.92
N LEU A 44 25.80 20.18 1.04
CA LEU A 44 24.98 19.75 2.18
C LEU A 44 25.85 19.31 3.36
N PRO A 45 25.40 19.52 4.61
CA PRO A 45 26.16 19.13 5.79
C PRO A 45 26.39 17.62 5.85
N ILE A 46 27.62 17.23 6.20
CA ILE A 46 28.07 15.84 6.32
C ILE A 46 28.76 15.69 7.68
N ALA A 47 28.53 14.56 8.35
CA ALA A 47 29.26 14.16 9.54
C ALA A 47 29.57 12.66 9.51
N HIS A 48 30.54 12.26 10.32
CA HIS A 48 30.94 10.87 10.48
C HIS A 48 30.86 10.48 11.95
N LEU A 49 30.39 9.28 12.23
CA LEU A 49 30.35 8.67 13.56
C LEU A 49 31.17 7.37 13.51
N HIS A 50 32.34 7.39 14.12
CA HIS A 50 33.30 6.29 14.12
C HIS A 50 33.39 5.61 15.48
N THR A 51 33.42 4.29 15.47
CA THR A 51 33.84 3.53 16.65
C THR A 51 35.34 3.65 16.81
N ARG A 52 35.81 3.95 18.02
CA ARG A 52 37.25 3.97 18.32
C ARG A 52 37.50 3.28 19.65
N VAL A 53 38.36 2.27 19.62
CA VAL A 53 38.69 1.45 20.79
C VAL A 53 40.16 1.63 21.15
N PHE A 54 40.41 1.93 22.41
CA PHE A 54 41.76 2.04 22.98
C PHE A 54 42.06 0.84 23.87
N ARG A 55 43.34 0.44 23.92
CA ARG A 55 43.81 -0.65 24.80
C ARG A 55 43.91 -0.22 26.25
N GLU A 56 44.22 1.05 26.48
CA GLU A 56 44.44 1.59 27.82
C GLU A 56 43.70 2.94 27.99
N PRO A 57 42.64 2.99 28.83
CA PRO A 57 41.97 1.83 29.43
C PRO A 57 41.28 0.97 28.36
N ASP A 58 41.09 -0.34 28.61
CA ASP A 58 40.41 -1.23 27.66
C ASP A 58 38.92 -0.84 27.50
N GLN A 59 38.63 -0.20 26.36
CA GLN A 59 37.32 0.37 26.01
C GLN A 59 36.46 -0.55 25.15
N ARG A 60 36.85 -1.82 24.96
CA ARG A 60 36.02 -2.79 24.23
C ARG A 60 34.66 -2.98 24.91
N MET A 61 33.64 -3.28 24.13
CA MET A 61 32.35 -3.71 24.69
C MET A 61 32.50 -5.02 25.46
N PRO A 62 31.67 -5.31 26.48
CA PRO A 62 31.77 -6.53 27.29
C PRO A 62 31.87 -7.81 26.44
N HIS A 63 30.97 -7.98 25.47
CA HIS A 63 30.98 -9.15 24.58
C HIS A 63 32.17 -9.20 23.59
N TRP A 64 32.90 -8.10 23.38
CA TRP A 64 34.17 -8.10 22.65
C TRP A 64 35.33 -8.53 23.55
N LYS A 65 35.30 -8.14 24.82
CA LYS A 65 36.26 -8.64 25.83
C LYS A 65 36.13 -10.15 26.00
N ASP A 66 34.90 -10.65 26.13
CA ASP A 66 34.61 -12.09 26.28
C ASP A 66 35.11 -12.93 25.10
N ARG A 67 35.18 -12.34 23.90
CA ARG A 67 35.60 -13.00 22.66
C ARG A 67 37.03 -12.66 22.25
N ALA A 68 37.77 -11.92 23.08
CA ALA A 68 39.08 -11.35 22.75
C ALA A 68 39.11 -10.59 21.41
N LEU A 69 37.99 -10.00 20.98
CA LEU A 69 37.85 -9.30 19.69
C LEU A 69 38.36 -7.85 19.82
N TRP A 70 39.32 -7.48 18.98
CA TRP A 70 39.72 -6.09 18.76
C TRP A 70 39.19 -5.64 17.40
N ALA A 71 38.28 -4.67 17.41
CA ALA A 71 37.72 -4.06 16.22
C ALA A 71 37.70 -2.54 16.41
N ALA A 72 37.98 -1.81 15.33
CA ALA A 72 38.15 -0.37 15.31
C ALA A 72 39.19 0.15 16.32
N GLU A 73 40.31 -0.59 16.45
CA GLU A 73 41.40 -0.22 17.36
C GLU A 73 42.11 1.06 16.88
N ALA A 74 42.23 2.05 17.76
CA ALA A 74 42.84 3.33 17.45
C ALA A 74 44.27 3.16 16.89
N GLY A 75 44.53 3.74 15.71
CA GLY A 75 45.84 3.66 15.05
C GLY A 75 46.02 2.46 14.12
N THR A 76 45.02 1.57 14.02
CA THR A 76 45.04 0.45 13.07
C THR A 76 44.33 0.82 11.76
N PRO A 77 44.67 0.17 10.63
CA PRO A 77 43.92 0.32 9.38
C PRO A 77 42.43 -0.07 9.51
N GLY A 78 42.13 -1.01 10.40
CA GLY A 78 40.78 -1.48 10.72
C GLY A 78 39.84 -0.39 11.24
N ALA A 79 40.40 0.62 11.92
CA ALA A 79 39.68 1.76 12.47
C ALA A 79 39.47 2.91 11.46
N LEU A 80 39.93 2.78 10.23
CA LEU A 80 39.74 3.80 9.20
C LEU A 80 38.58 3.42 8.26
N PRO A 81 37.81 4.39 7.76
CA PRO A 81 36.94 4.14 6.61
C PRO A 81 37.78 3.86 5.35
N PRO A 82 37.20 3.23 4.33
CA PRO A 82 37.86 3.11 3.04
C PRO A 82 38.07 4.52 2.41
N PRO A 83 39.06 4.71 1.52
CA PRO A 83 39.40 6.02 0.96
C PRO A 83 38.20 6.79 0.37
N GLU A 84 37.27 6.08 -0.25
CA GLU A 84 36.06 6.60 -0.88
C GLU A 84 35.10 7.27 0.12
N LEU A 85 35.16 6.88 1.39
CA LEU A 85 34.31 7.37 2.47
C LEU A 85 35.08 8.22 3.48
N SER A 86 36.34 8.57 3.21
CA SER A 86 37.16 9.32 4.14
C SER A 86 36.62 10.74 4.39
N PRO A 87 36.64 11.21 5.65
CA PRO A 87 36.18 12.54 6.01
C PRO A 87 37.08 13.63 5.40
N LEU A 88 36.48 14.74 4.95
CA LEU A 88 37.22 15.95 4.59
C LEU A 88 37.57 16.77 5.84
N PRO A 89 38.59 17.67 5.80
CA PRO A 89 39.01 18.44 6.98
C PRO A 89 37.93 19.28 7.66
N HIS A 90 36.85 19.64 6.94
CA HIS A 90 35.73 20.43 7.44
C HIS A 90 34.50 19.59 7.84
N GLU A 91 34.53 18.27 7.60
CA GLU A 91 33.46 17.36 7.98
C GLU A 91 33.71 16.87 9.43
N PRO A 92 32.81 17.14 10.39
CA PRO A 92 32.99 16.69 11.76
C PRO A 92 33.02 15.16 11.86
N VAL A 93 33.95 14.67 12.69
CA VAL A 93 34.07 13.25 13.05
C VAL A 93 33.78 13.11 14.54
N PHE A 94 32.67 12.45 14.85
CA PHE A 94 32.29 12.08 16.21
C PHE A 94 32.81 10.68 16.52
N GLU A 95 33.29 10.48 17.75
CA GLU A 95 33.85 9.19 18.18
C GLU A 95 32.96 8.53 19.23
N LYS A 96 32.89 7.20 19.18
CA LYS A 96 32.19 6.39 20.18
C LYS A 96 32.96 5.14 20.59
N SER A 97 32.75 4.71 21.83
CA SER A 97 33.18 3.40 22.33
C SER A 97 31.92 2.56 22.62
N GLY A 98 31.53 1.69 21.69
CA GLY A 98 30.29 0.90 21.77
C GLY A 98 29.17 1.47 20.90
N PHE A 99 27.91 1.43 21.37
CA PHE A 99 26.75 1.77 20.55
C PHE A 99 26.61 3.27 20.27
N LEU A 100 27.05 4.14 21.18
CA LEU A 100 26.92 5.60 21.12
C LEU A 100 28.12 6.29 21.79
N PRO A 101 28.37 7.58 21.49
CA PRO A 101 29.33 8.39 22.24
C PRO A 101 29.00 8.40 23.73
N ARG A 102 30.02 8.51 24.59
CA ARG A 102 29.81 8.66 26.05
C ARG A 102 28.99 9.91 26.38
N ASP A 103 29.18 10.97 25.61
CA ASP A 103 28.34 12.16 25.60
C ASP A 103 27.77 12.36 24.17
N PRO A 104 26.49 12.06 23.93
CA PRO A 104 25.86 12.23 22.62
C PRO A 104 25.48 13.69 22.33
N SER A 105 25.61 14.62 23.28
CA SER A 105 25.16 16.01 23.16
C SER A 105 25.75 16.74 21.95
N PRO A 106 27.06 16.62 21.62
CA PRO A 106 27.63 17.26 20.44
C PRO A 106 27.05 16.75 19.12
N LEU A 107 26.81 15.43 19.03
CA LEU A 107 26.19 14.80 17.86
C LEU A 107 24.73 15.24 17.72
N ALA A 108 23.99 15.25 18.83
CA ALA A 108 22.60 15.69 18.86
C ALA A 108 22.47 17.19 18.54
N ALA A 109 23.38 18.03 19.02
CA ALA A 109 23.41 19.46 18.71
C ALA A 109 23.70 19.71 17.22
N TRP A 110 24.70 19.02 16.65
CA TRP A 110 24.97 19.10 15.22
C TRP A 110 23.76 18.66 14.38
N ALA A 111 23.13 17.55 14.75
CA ALA A 111 21.96 17.01 14.05
C ALA A 111 20.71 17.89 14.22
N GLY A 112 20.50 18.48 15.40
CA GLY A 112 19.41 19.40 15.70
C GLY A 112 19.51 20.73 14.97
N ALA A 113 20.73 21.15 14.60
CA ALA A 113 20.95 22.32 13.74
C ALA A 113 20.55 22.09 12.27
N GLN A 114 20.18 20.87 11.88
CA GLN A 114 19.85 20.53 10.49
C GLN A 114 18.34 20.65 10.22
N PRO A 115 17.87 21.71 9.54
CA PRO A 115 16.44 21.92 9.30
C PRO A 115 15.79 20.84 8.42
N GLY A 116 16.59 20.12 7.63
CA GLY A 116 16.14 18.96 6.84
C GLY A 116 16.12 17.63 7.59
N GLY A 117 16.64 17.59 8.82
CA GLY A 117 16.95 16.35 9.54
C GLY A 117 18.25 15.72 9.05
N VAL A 118 18.41 14.43 9.36
CA VAL A 118 19.60 13.63 9.06
C VAL A 118 19.22 12.34 8.34
N VAL A 119 19.98 11.98 7.32
CA VAL A 119 19.95 10.67 6.67
C VAL A 119 21.16 9.85 7.11
N LEU A 120 20.91 8.61 7.55
CA LEU A 120 21.94 7.70 8.07
C LEU A 120 22.36 6.70 7.00
N ALA A 121 23.66 6.61 6.74
CA ALA A 121 24.29 5.52 5.99
C ALA A 121 25.25 4.78 6.93
N GLY A 122 25.25 3.45 7.01
CA GLY A 122 26.11 2.80 7.98
C GLY A 122 26.05 1.28 8.13
N ALA A 123 27.01 0.76 8.89
CA ALA A 123 27.05 -0.65 9.26
C ALA A 123 26.17 -0.93 10.49
N MET A 124 25.23 -1.87 10.35
CA MET A 124 24.29 -2.34 11.37
C MET A 124 24.78 -3.58 12.14
N THR A 125 26.05 -3.95 11.97
CA THR A 125 26.69 -5.17 12.52
C THR A 125 26.56 -5.32 14.04
N HIS A 126 26.32 -4.21 14.74
CA HIS A 126 26.09 -4.15 16.17
C HIS A 126 25.12 -3.03 16.54
N ALA A 127 23.99 -2.93 15.82
CA ALA A 127 22.87 -2.02 16.11
C ALA A 127 23.20 -0.51 16.14
N CYS A 128 24.37 -0.07 15.68
CA CYS A 128 24.80 1.32 15.82
C CYS A 128 23.96 2.32 15.03
N VAL A 129 23.55 1.98 13.80
CA VAL A 129 22.59 2.80 13.05
C VAL A 129 21.25 2.89 13.81
N GLN A 130 20.75 1.79 14.36
CA GLN A 130 19.49 1.75 15.10
C GLN A 130 19.53 2.62 16.37
N PHE A 131 20.59 2.50 17.18
CA PHE A 131 20.76 3.31 18.39
C PHE A 131 20.99 4.79 18.07
N THR A 132 21.78 5.10 17.03
CA THR A 132 21.97 6.47 16.55
C THR A 132 20.64 7.08 16.12
N ALA A 133 19.85 6.34 15.34
CA ALA A 133 18.53 6.77 14.91
C ALA A 133 17.60 7.03 16.11
N ALA A 134 17.59 6.13 17.10
CA ALA A 134 16.79 6.27 18.32
C ALA A 134 17.13 7.53 19.12
N VAL A 135 18.42 7.81 19.31
CA VAL A 135 18.87 8.99 20.07
C VAL A 135 18.60 10.29 19.34
N LEU A 136 18.86 10.35 18.03
CA LEU A 136 18.55 11.55 17.26
C LEU A 136 17.04 11.83 17.26
N ALA A 137 16.22 10.80 17.07
CA ALA A 137 14.77 10.92 17.14
C ALA A 137 14.28 11.36 18.53
N SER A 138 14.89 10.90 19.63
CA SER A 138 14.52 11.34 20.98
C SER A 138 14.84 12.81 21.26
N HIS A 139 15.73 13.42 20.47
CA HIS A 139 16.05 14.85 20.52
C HIS A 139 15.24 15.67 19.50
N GLY A 140 14.18 15.09 18.91
CA GLY A 140 13.32 15.77 17.94
C GLY A 140 13.93 15.94 16.55
N VAL A 141 15.08 15.31 16.28
CA VAL A 141 15.70 15.33 14.94
C VAL A 141 14.91 14.38 14.04
N ARG A 142 14.59 14.84 12.82
CA ARG A 142 14.03 13.98 11.79
C ARG A 142 15.11 13.07 11.24
N VAL A 143 14.89 11.76 11.32
CA VAL A 143 15.86 10.76 10.89
C VAL A 143 15.31 9.97 9.70
N HIS A 144 16.20 9.72 8.73
CA HIS A 144 15.96 8.88 7.57
C HIS A 144 17.08 7.84 7.42
N LEU A 145 16.83 6.78 6.68
CA LEU A 145 17.86 5.83 6.27
C LEU A 145 18.24 6.07 4.82
N ALA A 146 19.53 6.02 4.52
CA ALA A 146 20.04 6.09 3.16
C ALA A 146 19.71 4.78 2.43
N GLU A 147 18.88 4.85 1.40
CA GLU A 147 18.51 3.69 0.59
C GLU A 147 19.76 3.03 -0.01
N GLY A 148 19.86 1.71 0.18
CA GLY A 148 20.99 0.90 -0.29
C GLY A 148 22.31 1.10 0.46
N ALA A 149 22.41 2.05 1.40
CA ALA A 149 23.65 2.41 2.08
C ALA A 149 23.68 2.01 3.57
N CYS A 150 22.91 0.98 3.94
CA CYS A 150 22.98 0.33 5.25
C CYS A 150 23.17 -1.18 5.08
N GLY A 151 24.11 -1.79 5.81
CA GLY A 151 24.41 -3.22 5.70
C GLY A 151 24.76 -3.88 7.03
N SER A 152 24.70 -5.21 7.09
CA SER A 152 24.94 -5.98 8.32
C SER A 152 25.54 -7.35 8.02
N ASP A 153 26.40 -7.85 8.91
CA ASP A 153 26.86 -9.25 8.97
C ASP A 153 25.84 -10.19 9.64
N ARG A 154 24.70 -9.62 10.09
CA ARG A 154 23.59 -10.34 10.74
C ARG A 154 22.27 -9.89 10.12
N PRO A 155 21.87 -10.45 8.96
CA PRO A 155 20.72 -9.96 8.21
C PRO A 155 19.39 -10.07 8.96
N HIS A 156 19.21 -11.11 9.81
CA HIS A 156 18.01 -11.27 10.63
C HIS A 156 17.85 -10.18 11.70
N LEU A 157 18.93 -9.77 12.37
CA LEU A 157 18.90 -8.66 13.33
C LEU A 157 18.72 -7.32 12.62
N ALA A 158 19.35 -7.15 11.46
CA ALA A 158 19.17 -5.96 10.63
C ALA A 158 17.72 -5.82 10.17
N ALA A 159 17.07 -6.90 9.74
CA ALA A 159 15.66 -6.89 9.37
C ALA A 159 14.76 -6.47 10.55
N ALA A 160 15.01 -6.99 11.75
CA ALA A 160 14.26 -6.59 12.95
C ALA A 160 14.50 -5.10 13.31
N ALA A 161 15.74 -4.62 13.22
CA ALA A 161 16.09 -3.23 13.46
C ALA A 161 15.45 -2.28 12.43
N LEU A 162 15.44 -2.67 11.15
CA LEU A 162 14.78 -1.93 10.08
C LEU A 162 13.27 -1.88 10.29
N ALA A 163 12.64 -3.01 10.62
CA ALA A 163 11.21 -3.04 10.93
C ALA A 163 10.87 -2.13 12.14
N TRP A 164 11.68 -2.15 13.18
CA TRP A 164 11.53 -1.27 14.35
C TRP A 164 11.69 0.23 14.01
N MET A 165 12.61 0.57 13.10
CA MET A 165 12.81 1.94 12.63
C MET A 165 11.63 2.40 11.75
N GLU A 166 11.19 1.54 10.82
CA GLU A 166 10.05 1.80 9.93
C GLU A 166 8.75 2.00 10.72
N SER A 167 8.49 1.18 11.75
CA SER A 167 7.32 1.34 12.63
C SER A 167 7.31 2.64 13.43
N ARG A 168 8.43 3.38 13.44
CA ARG A 168 8.58 4.69 14.09
C ARG A 168 8.69 5.84 13.09
N GLY A 169 8.39 5.58 11.82
CA GLY A 169 8.40 6.59 10.75
C GLY A 169 9.78 6.97 10.23
N ILE A 170 10.82 6.19 10.55
CA ILE A 170 12.16 6.37 10.00
C ILE A 170 12.22 5.64 8.66
N LEU A 171 11.96 6.40 7.59
CA LEU A 171 11.84 5.87 6.23
C LEU A 171 13.16 5.93 5.48
N ARG A 172 13.29 5.07 4.45
CA ARG A 172 14.40 5.14 3.49
C ARG A 172 14.20 6.31 2.53
N LEU A 173 15.26 7.07 2.29
CA LEU A 173 15.34 8.09 1.26
C LEU A 173 16.27 7.62 0.17
N SER A 174 15.99 8.02 -1.08
CA SER A 174 16.85 7.75 -2.25
C SER A 174 17.77 8.96 -2.50
N PRO A 175 19.02 8.77 -2.95
CA PRO A 175 19.94 9.89 -3.23
C PRO A 175 19.45 10.75 -4.41
N ASP A 176 18.62 10.16 -5.28
CA ASP A 176 18.01 10.78 -6.47
C ASP A 176 16.53 11.13 -6.26
N ALA A 177 16.00 11.01 -5.04
CA ALA A 177 14.64 11.44 -4.75
C ALA A 177 14.51 12.94 -5.08
N PRO A 178 13.52 13.35 -5.90
CA PRO A 178 13.35 14.76 -6.25
C PRO A 178 13.22 15.58 -4.97
N THR A 179 14.18 16.49 -4.73
CA THR A 179 14.19 17.36 -3.55
C THR A 179 13.24 18.54 -3.65
N ALA A 180 12.37 18.55 -4.65
CA ALA A 180 11.25 19.48 -4.68
C ALA A 180 10.26 19.08 -3.59
N PRO A 181 9.92 19.96 -2.63
CA PRO A 181 8.73 19.71 -1.83
C PRO A 181 7.55 19.61 -2.79
N ALA A 182 6.92 18.45 -2.83
CA ALA A 182 5.49 18.44 -2.95
C ALA A 182 4.94 19.19 -1.73
N ARG A 183 4.61 20.47 -1.94
CA ARG A 183 3.88 21.22 -0.92
C ARG A 183 2.54 20.52 -0.77
N PHE A 184 2.24 19.99 0.41
CA PHE A 184 0.87 20.05 0.88
C PHE A 184 0.55 21.53 1.05
N THR A 185 0.16 22.19 -0.03
CA THR A 185 -0.70 23.35 0.04
C THR A 185 -2.09 22.76 0.14
N ALA A 186 -2.65 22.69 1.36
CA ALA A 186 -4.09 22.73 1.46
C ALA A 186 -4.51 23.94 0.61
N PRO A 187 -5.30 23.74 -0.45
CA PRO A 187 -5.87 24.86 -1.19
C PRO A 187 -6.54 25.74 -0.15
N ALA A 188 -6.34 27.06 -0.23
CA ALA A 188 -7.18 27.98 0.52
C ALA A 188 -8.63 27.57 0.26
N PRO A 189 -9.54 27.63 1.26
CA PRO A 189 -10.94 27.32 1.05
C PRO A 189 -11.53 28.32 0.04
N THR A 190 -11.35 28.04 -1.24
CA THR A 190 -12.02 28.74 -2.31
C THR A 190 -13.41 28.16 -2.33
N ALA A 191 -14.39 28.96 -1.91
CA ALA A 191 -15.74 28.75 -2.40
C ALA A 191 -15.61 28.57 -3.92
N PRO A 192 -16.18 27.51 -4.52
CA PRO A 192 -16.03 27.28 -5.95
C PRO A 192 -16.38 28.60 -6.65
N ARG A 193 -15.44 29.14 -7.45
CA ARG A 193 -15.84 30.05 -8.53
C ARG A 193 -16.98 29.33 -9.22
N ALA A 194 -18.14 29.99 -9.34
CA ALA A 194 -19.43 29.39 -9.64
C ALA A 194 -19.44 28.61 -10.97
N ALA A 195 -18.80 27.44 -11.00
CA ALA A 195 -18.91 26.49 -12.07
C ALA A 195 -20.32 25.93 -12.00
N THR A 196 -21.05 26.07 -13.09
CA THR A 196 -22.42 25.56 -13.15
C THR A 196 -22.37 24.02 -13.22
N ALA A 197 -23.41 23.34 -12.73
CA ALA A 197 -23.51 21.89 -12.87
C ALA A 197 -23.34 21.41 -14.34
N PRO A 198 -23.87 22.12 -15.36
CA PRO A 198 -23.58 21.82 -16.77
C PRO A 198 -22.09 21.86 -17.15
N ASP A 199 -21.31 22.80 -16.61
CA ASP A 199 -19.88 22.91 -16.93
C ASP A 199 -19.09 21.74 -16.33
N ILE A 200 -19.41 21.35 -15.09
CA ILE A 200 -18.82 20.17 -14.46
C ILE A 200 -19.17 18.89 -15.22
N HIS A 201 -20.44 18.73 -15.62
CA HIS A 201 -20.86 17.56 -16.39
C HIS A 201 -20.10 17.45 -17.72
N ARG A 202 -19.96 18.57 -18.45
CA ARG A 202 -19.19 18.63 -19.70
C ARG A 202 -17.72 18.29 -19.47
N ALA A 203 -17.10 18.84 -18.42
CA ALA A 203 -15.71 18.57 -18.09
C ALA A 203 -15.46 17.11 -17.68
N LEU A 204 -16.37 16.49 -16.91
CA LEU A 204 -16.28 15.08 -16.56
C LEU A 204 -16.44 14.19 -17.79
N GLN A 205 -17.38 14.52 -18.69
CA GLN A 205 -17.55 13.80 -19.95
C GLN A 205 -16.27 13.89 -20.80
N GLN A 206 -15.70 15.08 -20.95
CA GLN A 206 -14.43 15.26 -21.67
C GLN A 206 -13.26 14.53 -20.98
N TRP A 207 -13.25 14.46 -19.64
CA TRP A 207 -12.22 13.73 -18.91
C TRP A 207 -12.30 12.23 -19.19
N ALA A 208 -13.51 11.65 -19.21
CA ALA A 208 -13.72 10.28 -19.63
C ALA A 208 -13.22 10.03 -21.06
N ASP A 209 -13.54 10.93 -22.01
CA ASP A 209 -13.08 10.81 -23.40
C ASP A 209 -11.55 10.88 -23.52
N LEU A 210 -10.89 11.72 -22.72
CA LEU A 210 -9.42 11.80 -22.68
C LEU A 210 -8.77 10.56 -22.05
N LEU A 211 -9.41 9.95 -21.04
CA LEU A 211 -8.94 8.69 -20.45
C LEU A 211 -9.01 7.55 -21.48
N ASP A 212 -10.10 7.45 -22.23
CA ASP A 212 -10.25 6.50 -23.33
C ASP A 212 -9.18 6.75 -24.42
N ALA A 213 -8.97 8.01 -24.82
CA ALA A 213 -7.98 8.37 -25.83
C ALA A 213 -6.52 8.13 -25.40
N ARG A 214 -6.24 8.11 -24.09
CA ARG A 214 -4.89 7.91 -23.52
C ARG A 214 -4.74 6.55 -22.84
N GLN A 215 -5.59 5.59 -23.17
CA GLN A 215 -5.63 4.27 -22.54
C GLN A 215 -4.26 3.56 -22.57
N GLU A 216 -3.53 3.63 -23.68
CA GLU A 216 -2.21 2.98 -23.80
C GLU A 216 -1.15 3.67 -22.94
N ASP A 217 -1.13 5.00 -22.90
CA ASP A 217 -0.17 5.75 -22.07
C ASP A 217 -0.40 5.48 -20.58
N ILE A 218 -1.67 5.39 -20.16
CA ILE A 218 -2.04 4.99 -18.80
C ILE A 218 -1.59 3.56 -18.54
N ALA A 219 -1.83 2.63 -19.48
CA ALA A 219 -1.44 1.24 -19.33
C ALA A 219 0.07 1.07 -19.17
N LEU A 220 0.86 1.72 -20.03
CA LEU A 220 2.33 1.73 -19.96
C LEU A 220 2.80 2.32 -18.62
N THR A 221 2.17 3.40 -18.16
CA THR A 221 2.50 4.02 -16.87
C THR A 221 2.25 3.06 -15.70
N LEU A 222 1.07 2.42 -15.66
CA LEU A 222 0.71 1.44 -14.63
C LEU A 222 1.63 0.22 -14.65
N THR A 223 1.94 -0.31 -15.83
CA THR A 223 2.85 -1.45 -15.97
C THR A 223 4.26 -1.11 -15.50
N ALA A 224 4.75 0.10 -15.81
CA ALA A 224 6.06 0.55 -15.34
C ALA A 224 6.09 0.82 -13.82
N GLU A 225 5.02 1.40 -13.27
CA GLU A 225 4.99 1.93 -11.90
C GLU A 225 4.60 0.88 -10.85
N ILE A 226 3.63 0.03 -11.14
CA ILE A 226 3.11 -0.98 -10.21
C ILE A 226 3.21 -2.41 -10.73
N ARG A 227 3.92 -2.62 -11.86
CA ARG A 227 4.14 -3.93 -12.48
C ARG A 227 2.83 -4.66 -12.82
N LYS A 228 1.75 -3.90 -13.07
CA LYS A 228 0.48 -4.46 -13.50
C LYS A 228 0.62 -5.04 -14.92
N PRO A 229 0.13 -6.26 -15.19
CA PRO A 229 0.11 -6.78 -16.55
C PRO A 229 -0.57 -5.83 -17.51
N ALA A 230 0.04 -5.56 -18.67
CA ALA A 230 -0.38 -4.51 -19.58
C ALA A 230 -1.84 -4.65 -20.04
N SER A 231 -2.31 -5.88 -20.26
CA SER A 231 -3.72 -6.17 -20.57
C SER A 231 -4.67 -5.70 -19.47
N LEU A 232 -4.34 -5.95 -18.20
CA LEU A 232 -5.12 -5.54 -17.04
C LEU A 232 -5.00 -4.03 -16.77
N ALA A 233 -3.86 -3.43 -17.12
CA ALA A 233 -3.66 -1.99 -17.02
C ALA A 233 -4.54 -1.23 -18.02
N ARG A 234 -4.66 -1.72 -19.27
CA ARG A 234 -5.62 -1.19 -20.26
C ARG A 234 -7.06 -1.33 -19.78
N GLN A 235 -7.41 -2.50 -19.22
CA GLN A 235 -8.74 -2.71 -18.66
C GLN A 235 -9.06 -1.70 -17.55
N GLU A 236 -8.10 -1.40 -16.66
CA GLU A 236 -8.30 -0.39 -15.62
C GLU A 236 -8.49 1.02 -16.20
N ALA A 237 -7.70 1.40 -17.21
CA ALA A 237 -7.84 2.69 -17.87
C ALA A 237 -9.23 2.88 -18.50
N GLY A 238 -9.73 1.86 -19.20
CA GLY A 238 -11.09 1.88 -19.74
C GLY A 238 -12.17 1.83 -18.64
N TRP A 239 -11.90 1.12 -17.54
CA TRP A 239 -12.78 1.12 -16.37
C TRP A 239 -12.91 2.51 -15.74
N ALA A 240 -11.82 3.28 -15.66
CA ALA A 240 -11.83 4.65 -15.15
C ALA A 240 -12.79 5.55 -15.95
N ALA A 241 -12.67 5.56 -17.29
CA ALA A 241 -13.58 6.31 -18.15
C ALA A 241 -15.04 5.87 -17.98
N ARG A 242 -15.27 4.54 -17.92
CA ARG A 242 -16.61 3.98 -17.72
C ARG A 242 -17.23 4.37 -16.38
N LEU A 243 -16.46 4.37 -15.29
CA LEU A 243 -16.95 4.80 -13.97
C LEU A 243 -17.44 6.25 -13.99
N ILE A 244 -16.69 7.15 -14.65
CA ILE A 244 -17.12 8.55 -14.80
C ILE A 244 -18.45 8.62 -15.55
N ARG A 245 -18.58 7.92 -16.68
CA ARG A 245 -19.83 7.89 -17.46
C ARG A 245 -20.99 7.34 -16.65
N GLN A 246 -20.78 6.27 -15.88
CA GLN A 246 -21.79 5.70 -14.99
C GLN A 246 -22.25 6.73 -13.94
N VAL A 247 -21.33 7.43 -13.29
CA VAL A 247 -21.67 8.52 -12.35
C VAL A 247 -22.56 9.56 -13.03
N LEU A 248 -22.24 9.99 -14.25
CA LEU A 248 -23.04 10.97 -14.99
C LEU A 248 -24.45 10.44 -15.31
N THR A 249 -24.58 9.17 -15.69
CA THR A 249 -25.87 8.51 -15.93
C THR A 249 -26.72 8.45 -14.66
N HIS A 250 -26.15 7.99 -13.55
CA HIS A 250 -26.88 7.89 -12.27
C HIS A 250 -27.25 9.26 -11.72
N HIS A 251 -26.34 10.24 -11.80
CA HIS A 251 -26.61 11.62 -11.43
C HIS A 251 -27.82 12.20 -12.18
N ALA A 252 -27.93 11.94 -13.49
CA ALA A 252 -29.07 12.41 -14.29
C ALA A 252 -30.42 11.81 -13.84
N SER A 253 -30.41 10.59 -13.30
CA SER A 253 -31.61 9.92 -12.77
C SER A 253 -31.92 10.22 -11.31
N ALA A 254 -31.00 10.85 -10.58
CA ALA A 254 -31.14 11.09 -9.15
C ALA A 254 -32.13 12.23 -8.88
N LEU A 255 -33.22 11.94 -8.17
CA LEU A 255 -34.11 12.97 -7.64
C LEU A 255 -33.40 13.77 -6.54
N LEU A 256 -32.83 14.93 -6.91
CA LEU A 256 -32.18 15.83 -5.96
C LEU A 256 -33.18 16.71 -5.19
N GLN A 257 -34.42 16.85 -5.68
CA GLN A 257 -35.44 17.69 -5.05
C GLN A 257 -36.84 17.08 -5.21
N ARG A 258 -37.62 17.11 -4.11
CA ARG A 258 -39.04 16.77 -4.07
C ARG A 258 -39.80 17.92 -3.41
N THR A 259 -40.74 18.51 -4.15
CA THR A 259 -41.55 19.66 -3.69
C THR A 259 -43.01 19.26 -3.51
N SER A 260 -43.64 19.73 -2.44
CA SER A 260 -45.07 19.62 -2.15
C SER A 260 -45.61 20.97 -1.68
N PRO A 261 -46.93 21.16 -1.55
CA PRO A 261 -47.50 22.42 -1.04
C PRO A 261 -47.03 22.81 0.36
N ALA A 262 -46.60 21.83 1.17
CA ALA A 262 -46.13 22.03 2.54
C ALA A 262 -44.61 22.31 2.64
N GLY A 263 -43.86 22.17 1.55
CA GLY A 263 -42.42 22.39 1.56
C GLY A 263 -41.64 21.62 0.50
N THR A 264 -40.32 21.70 0.58
CA THR A 264 -39.39 21.07 -0.34
C THR A 264 -38.33 20.28 0.44
N VAL A 265 -38.12 19.02 0.07
CA VAL A 265 -36.97 18.23 0.52
C VAL A 265 -35.97 18.21 -0.63
N ARG A 266 -34.74 18.64 -0.38
CA ARG A 266 -33.67 18.64 -1.38
C ARG A 266 -32.38 18.03 -0.85
N ARG A 267 -31.52 17.60 -1.76
CA ARG A 267 -30.15 17.16 -1.50
C ARG A 267 -29.20 18.32 -1.78
N THR A 268 -28.25 18.50 -0.87
CA THR A 268 -27.23 19.55 -0.95
C THR A 268 -25.84 18.92 -0.83
N PRO A 269 -24.81 19.44 -1.53
CA PRO A 269 -23.45 18.95 -1.40
C PRO A 269 -22.93 19.09 0.03
N LEU A 270 -21.93 18.28 0.38
CA LEU A 270 -21.26 18.33 1.67
C LEU A 270 -20.20 19.44 1.74
N GLY A 271 -19.48 19.69 0.64
CA GLY A 271 -18.40 20.67 0.56
C GLY A 271 -17.10 20.08 0.02
N ARG A 272 -15.97 20.24 0.71
CA ARG A 272 -14.68 19.68 0.28
C ARG A 272 -14.51 18.24 0.78
N ILE A 273 -14.28 17.31 -0.14
CA ILE A 273 -14.09 15.89 0.15
C ILE A 273 -12.59 15.56 0.10
N ALA A 274 -12.08 14.90 1.14
CA ALA A 274 -10.76 14.30 1.11
C ALA A 274 -10.86 12.91 0.46
N ILE A 275 -10.19 12.70 -0.67
CA ILE A 275 -10.20 11.42 -1.40
C ILE A 275 -8.82 10.78 -1.28
N LEU A 276 -8.75 9.62 -0.64
CA LEU A 276 -7.52 8.90 -0.33
C LEU A 276 -7.54 7.52 -1.02
N THR A 277 -6.64 7.26 -1.96
CA THR A 277 -6.73 6.07 -2.83
C THR A 277 -5.51 5.15 -2.78
N PRO A 278 -5.67 3.83 -3.06
CA PRO A 278 -4.60 2.86 -2.96
C PRO A 278 -3.77 2.85 -4.26
N TRP A 279 -2.72 2.02 -4.26
CA TRP A 279 -1.82 1.86 -5.40
C TRP A 279 -2.26 0.78 -6.40
N ASN A 280 -3.14 -0.15 -6.00
CA ASN A 280 -3.41 -1.35 -6.79
C ASN A 280 -4.38 -1.11 -7.95
N ASN A 281 -5.28 -0.13 -7.83
CA ASN A 281 -6.06 0.43 -8.94
C ASN A 281 -6.03 1.96 -8.85
N PRO A 282 -4.89 2.60 -9.19
CA PRO A 282 -4.65 4.02 -8.99
C PRO A 282 -5.25 4.89 -10.10
N CYS A 283 -5.95 4.30 -11.07
CA CYS A 283 -6.67 4.99 -12.14
C CYS A 283 -8.19 4.92 -11.94
N GLY A 284 -8.73 3.69 -11.86
CA GLY A 284 -10.19 3.47 -11.79
C GLY A 284 -10.83 4.01 -10.52
N ILE A 285 -10.30 3.62 -9.35
CA ILE A 285 -10.82 4.05 -8.05
C ILE A 285 -10.86 5.58 -7.94
N PRO A 286 -9.75 6.33 -8.10
CA PRO A 286 -9.80 7.78 -7.98
C PRO A 286 -10.72 8.44 -9.00
N ALA A 287 -10.73 8.00 -10.25
CA ALA A 287 -11.57 8.60 -11.30
C ALA A 287 -13.06 8.55 -10.92
N GLY A 288 -13.57 7.39 -10.47
CA GLY A 288 -14.95 7.25 -10.04
C GLY A 288 -15.28 8.14 -8.83
N ARG A 289 -14.43 8.14 -7.80
CA ARG A 289 -14.68 8.92 -6.57
C ARG A 289 -14.60 10.42 -6.80
N ILE A 290 -13.65 10.89 -7.61
CA ILE A 290 -13.52 12.31 -7.98
C ILE A 290 -14.73 12.73 -8.81
N ALA A 291 -15.10 11.95 -9.83
CA ALA A 291 -16.26 12.27 -10.66
C ALA A 291 -17.55 12.35 -9.84
N ALA A 292 -17.77 11.40 -8.92
CA ALA A 292 -18.93 11.43 -8.04
C ALA A 292 -18.95 12.67 -7.14
N ALA A 293 -17.81 13.01 -6.50
CA ALA A 293 -17.72 14.22 -5.69
C ALA A 293 -18.11 15.47 -6.49
N LEU A 294 -17.50 15.66 -7.66
CA LEU A 294 -17.73 16.83 -8.51
C LEU A 294 -19.14 16.87 -9.09
N ALA A 295 -19.66 15.75 -9.59
CA ALA A 295 -21.00 15.67 -10.18
C ALA A 295 -22.08 16.08 -9.18
N TYR A 296 -21.94 15.69 -7.90
CA TYR A 296 -22.88 16.08 -6.85
C TYR A 296 -22.60 17.46 -6.22
N GLY A 297 -21.73 18.28 -6.84
CA GLY A 297 -21.50 19.68 -6.47
C GLY A 297 -20.48 19.90 -5.34
N ASN A 298 -19.64 18.91 -5.05
CA ASN A 298 -18.55 19.02 -4.08
C ASN A 298 -17.25 19.46 -4.76
N THR A 299 -16.26 19.84 -3.95
CA THR A 299 -14.86 19.90 -4.40
C THR A 299 -14.08 18.73 -3.81
N ALA A 300 -12.95 18.37 -4.42
CA ALA A 300 -12.14 17.23 -4.02
C ALA A 300 -10.69 17.63 -3.79
N VAL A 301 -10.12 17.17 -2.69
CA VAL A 301 -8.66 17.11 -2.51
C VAL A 301 -8.25 15.65 -2.60
N TRP A 302 -7.54 15.29 -3.66
CA TRP A 302 -7.14 13.92 -3.94
C TRP A 302 -5.71 13.66 -3.49
N LYS A 303 -5.54 12.71 -2.58
CA LYS A 303 -4.25 12.21 -2.11
C LYS A 303 -4.02 10.77 -2.59
N PRO A 304 -3.34 10.59 -3.74
CA PRO A 304 -3.04 9.26 -4.29
C PRO A 304 -2.02 8.50 -3.44
N SER A 305 -1.84 7.22 -3.70
CA SER A 305 -0.74 6.46 -3.10
C SER A 305 0.61 7.05 -3.52
N PRO A 306 1.58 7.19 -2.60
CA PRO A 306 2.94 7.62 -2.96
C PRO A 306 3.69 6.60 -3.82
N ARG A 307 3.11 5.40 -4.01
CA ARG A 307 3.63 4.36 -4.92
C ARG A 307 3.22 4.58 -6.38
N THR A 308 2.28 5.51 -6.65
CA THR A 308 1.74 5.75 -7.99
C THR A 308 1.79 7.22 -8.44
N PRO A 309 2.92 7.94 -8.25
CA PRO A 309 3.01 9.37 -8.53
C PRO A 309 2.85 9.72 -10.02
N ARG A 310 3.36 8.90 -10.93
CA ARG A 310 3.28 9.15 -12.39
C ARG A 310 1.85 8.98 -12.88
N THR A 311 1.18 7.91 -12.43
CA THR A 311 -0.24 7.71 -12.75
C THR A 311 -1.09 8.86 -12.23
N ALA A 312 -0.88 9.27 -10.98
CA ALA A 312 -1.62 10.39 -10.40
C ALA A 312 -1.42 11.69 -11.18
N ARG A 313 -0.17 11.99 -11.56
CA ARG A 313 0.14 13.17 -12.37
C ARG A 313 -0.56 13.14 -13.72
N LEU A 314 -0.54 12.01 -14.40
CA LEU A 314 -1.21 11.81 -15.68
C LEU A 314 -2.72 12.09 -15.58
N LEU A 315 -3.39 11.54 -14.55
CA LEU A 315 -4.82 11.77 -14.35
C LEU A 315 -5.15 13.23 -14.05
N LEU A 316 -4.35 13.90 -13.22
CA LEU A 316 -4.53 15.34 -12.92
C LEU A 316 -4.31 16.22 -14.15
N ASP A 317 -3.34 15.88 -15.00
CA ASP A 317 -3.09 16.61 -16.24
C ASP A 317 -4.24 16.42 -17.25
N LEU A 318 -4.80 15.21 -17.35
CA LEU A 318 -5.99 14.94 -18.17
C LEU A 318 -7.24 15.64 -17.62
N ALA A 319 -7.43 15.66 -16.30
CA ALA A 319 -8.50 16.41 -15.65
C ALA A 319 -8.43 17.91 -15.97
N ARG A 320 -7.22 18.50 -15.92
CA ARG A 320 -7.00 19.91 -16.29
C ARG A 320 -7.28 20.16 -17.77
N GLN A 321 -6.81 19.28 -18.65
CA GLN A 321 -7.07 19.35 -20.09
C GLN A 321 -8.55 19.23 -20.43
N ALA A 322 -9.31 18.44 -19.66
CA ALA A 322 -10.74 18.29 -19.79
C ALA A 322 -11.54 19.54 -19.39
N GLY A 323 -10.87 20.53 -18.79
CA GLY A 323 -11.50 21.76 -18.33
C GLY A 323 -12.16 21.63 -16.96
N ILE A 324 -11.73 20.68 -16.11
CA ILE A 324 -12.14 20.69 -14.70
C ILE A 324 -11.71 22.03 -14.09
N PRO A 325 -12.63 22.83 -13.53
CA PRO A 325 -12.33 24.17 -13.04
C PRO A 325 -11.28 24.17 -11.92
N GLU A 326 -10.48 25.23 -11.87
CA GLU A 326 -9.50 25.45 -10.80
C GLU A 326 -10.20 25.49 -9.43
N GLY A 327 -9.65 24.78 -8.45
CA GLY A 327 -10.22 24.64 -7.10
C GLY A 327 -11.36 23.62 -6.97
N CYS A 328 -11.80 22.98 -8.06
CA CYS A 328 -12.72 21.84 -7.98
C CYS A 328 -11.99 20.54 -7.62
N LEU A 329 -10.81 20.32 -8.19
CA LEU A 329 -9.96 19.16 -7.92
C LEU A 329 -8.53 19.61 -7.63
N ASP A 330 -8.09 19.41 -6.40
CA ASP A 330 -6.74 19.75 -5.97
C ASP A 330 -5.95 18.51 -5.56
N PRO A 331 -4.66 18.39 -5.93
CA PRO A 331 -3.82 17.29 -5.50
C PRO A 331 -3.26 17.53 -4.09
N ALA A 332 -3.07 16.44 -3.36
CA ALA A 332 -2.27 16.37 -2.14
C ALA A 332 -1.26 15.23 -2.26
N GLU A 333 -0.02 15.49 -1.86
CA GLU A 333 1.04 14.48 -1.90
C GLU A 333 1.52 14.14 -0.49
N GLY A 334 2.15 12.97 -0.34
CA GLY A 334 2.75 12.54 0.92
C GLY A 334 2.29 11.16 1.39
N GLY A 335 2.54 10.87 2.67
CA GLY A 335 2.31 9.57 3.30
C GLY A 335 1.01 9.52 4.11
N PRO A 336 0.92 8.61 5.09
CA PRO A 336 -0.17 8.58 6.07
C PRO A 336 -0.33 9.89 6.83
N ARG A 337 0.78 10.53 7.22
CA ARG A 337 0.77 11.82 7.93
C ARG A 337 0.01 12.91 7.16
N GLU A 338 0.29 13.07 5.87
CA GLU A 338 -0.39 14.08 5.05
C GLU A 338 -1.86 13.72 4.81
N ALA A 339 -2.20 12.43 4.76
CA ALA A 339 -3.61 12.00 4.74
C ALA A 339 -4.34 12.43 6.02
N LEU A 340 -3.75 12.22 7.20
CA LEU A 340 -4.34 12.64 8.48
C LEU A 340 -4.48 14.16 8.57
N ARG A 341 -3.47 14.93 8.14
CA ARG A 341 -3.55 16.40 8.10
C ARG A 341 -4.67 16.91 7.19
N LEU A 342 -4.90 16.24 6.06
CA LEU A 342 -6.02 16.57 5.17
C LEU A 342 -7.38 16.27 5.83
N ILE A 343 -7.47 15.19 6.61
CA ILE A 343 -8.66 14.86 7.40
C ILE A 343 -8.86 15.88 8.52
N GLU A 344 -7.80 16.35 9.16
CA GLU A 344 -7.84 17.30 10.27
C GLU A 344 -8.19 18.74 9.83
N ASP A 345 -7.91 19.09 8.58
CA ASP A 345 -8.12 20.45 8.05
C ASP A 345 -9.59 20.90 8.18
N PRO A 346 -9.87 22.02 8.87
CA PRO A 346 -11.21 22.57 9.09
C PRO A 346 -12.13 22.63 7.85
N ALA A 347 -11.57 22.83 6.65
CA ALA A 347 -12.34 22.93 5.42
C ALA A 347 -12.81 21.57 4.86
N THR A 348 -12.24 20.44 5.31
CA THR A 348 -12.69 19.09 4.93
C THR A 348 -14.04 18.78 5.56
N ARG A 349 -14.98 18.26 4.76
CA ARG A 349 -16.38 18.00 5.12
C ARG A 349 -16.77 16.52 5.07
N ALA A 350 -16.02 15.69 4.35
CA ALA A 350 -16.14 14.24 4.39
C ALA A 350 -14.85 13.58 3.88
N VAL A 351 -14.71 12.29 4.15
CA VAL A 351 -13.53 11.49 3.78
C VAL A 351 -13.96 10.26 2.99
N VAL A 352 -13.32 10.04 1.86
CA VAL A 352 -13.37 8.78 1.10
C VAL A 352 -12.00 8.15 1.21
N PHE A 353 -11.93 6.90 1.66
CA PHE A 353 -10.67 6.16 1.71
C PHE A 353 -10.84 4.77 1.15
N THR A 354 -9.91 4.37 0.31
CA THR A 354 -9.78 2.98 -0.14
C THR A 354 -8.37 2.48 0.15
N GLY A 355 -8.24 1.34 0.83
CA GLY A 355 -6.94 0.82 1.22
C GLY A 355 -6.95 -0.34 2.21
N SER A 356 -5.87 -0.50 2.97
CA SER A 356 -5.74 -1.56 3.97
C SER A 356 -6.60 -1.30 5.21
N LEU A 357 -7.01 -2.37 5.90
CA LEU A 357 -7.74 -2.28 7.17
C LEU A 357 -7.01 -1.43 8.23
N GLU A 358 -5.68 -1.59 8.35
CA GLU A 358 -4.86 -0.84 9.32
C GLU A 358 -4.98 0.68 9.11
N ASN A 359 -4.58 1.18 7.94
CA ASN A 359 -4.76 2.58 7.58
C ASN A 359 -6.22 3.05 7.64
N GLY A 360 -7.18 2.19 7.30
CA GLY A 360 -8.61 2.50 7.40
C GLY A 360 -9.05 2.83 8.83
N ARG A 361 -8.51 2.13 9.83
CA ARG A 361 -8.79 2.43 11.25
C ARG A 361 -8.24 3.78 11.67
N GLU A 362 -7.05 4.14 11.22
CA GLU A 362 -6.46 5.47 11.49
C GLU A 362 -7.29 6.59 10.87
N VAL A 363 -7.70 6.40 9.61
CA VAL A 363 -8.59 7.34 8.91
C VAL A 363 -9.92 7.48 9.62
N LEU A 364 -10.53 6.36 10.04
CA LEU A 364 -11.79 6.35 10.77
C LEU A 364 -11.67 7.14 12.08
N ALA A 365 -10.60 6.89 12.85
CA ALA A 365 -10.36 7.57 14.12
C ALA A 365 -10.22 9.09 13.92
N ALA A 366 -9.46 9.54 12.92
CA ALA A 366 -9.29 10.95 12.61
C ALA A 366 -10.60 11.60 12.12
N ALA A 367 -11.38 10.90 11.28
CA ALA A 367 -12.67 11.38 10.82
C ALA A 367 -13.68 11.50 11.97
N ALA A 368 -13.73 10.48 12.85
CA ALA A 368 -14.62 10.44 14.01
C ALA A 368 -14.31 11.56 15.01
N ALA A 369 -13.03 11.87 15.25
CA ALA A 369 -12.61 12.98 16.10
C ALA A 369 -13.17 14.34 15.65
N ARG A 370 -13.49 14.47 14.35
CA ARG A 370 -14.10 15.66 13.74
C ARG A 370 -15.58 15.49 13.39
N MET A 371 -16.19 14.35 13.70
CA MET A 371 -17.54 13.96 13.29
C MET A 371 -17.76 14.08 11.77
N LEU A 372 -16.73 13.78 10.97
CA LEU A 372 -16.84 13.79 9.52
C LEU A 372 -17.52 12.50 9.04
N PRO A 373 -18.49 12.60 8.11
CA PRO A 373 -18.89 11.45 7.31
C PRO A 373 -17.65 10.84 6.65
N CYS A 374 -17.51 9.53 6.77
CA CYS A 374 -16.42 8.78 6.16
C CYS A 374 -16.96 7.54 5.47
N GLN A 375 -16.46 7.27 4.27
CA GLN A 375 -16.71 6.05 3.51
C GLN A 375 -15.38 5.34 3.29
N LEU A 376 -15.26 4.12 3.82
CA LEU A 376 -14.04 3.33 3.83
C LEU A 376 -14.27 2.04 3.04
N GLU A 377 -13.47 1.83 2.01
CA GLU A 377 -13.41 0.59 1.24
C GLU A 377 -12.10 -0.15 1.56
N LEU A 378 -12.20 -1.26 2.28
CA LEU A 378 -11.06 -1.92 2.89
C LEU A 378 -10.81 -3.31 2.30
N GLY A 379 -9.65 -3.88 2.65
CA GLY A 379 -9.21 -5.20 2.21
C GLY A 379 -10.23 -6.33 2.47
N GLY A 380 -10.14 -7.38 1.67
CA GLY A 380 -11.04 -8.54 1.72
C GLY A 380 -10.30 -9.83 2.06
N ASN A 381 -10.99 -10.80 2.66
CA ASN A 381 -10.48 -12.16 2.83
C ASN A 381 -11.45 -13.19 2.25
N ASN A 382 -11.63 -13.06 0.94
CA ASN A 382 -12.82 -13.53 0.24
C ASN A 382 -12.83 -15.06 0.10
N PRO A 383 -13.86 -15.74 0.64
CA PRO A 383 -14.03 -17.18 0.49
C PRO A 383 -14.75 -17.55 -0.81
N ALA A 384 -14.36 -18.68 -1.39
CA ALA A 384 -15.10 -19.41 -2.40
C ALA A 384 -15.52 -20.77 -1.82
N VAL A 385 -16.81 -20.97 -1.59
CA VAL A 385 -17.39 -22.22 -1.08
C VAL A 385 -17.69 -23.15 -2.25
N VAL A 386 -17.24 -24.40 -2.18
CA VAL A 386 -17.41 -25.42 -3.21
C VAL A 386 -18.14 -26.61 -2.60
N LEU A 387 -19.40 -26.80 -2.98
CA LEU A 387 -20.25 -27.89 -2.46
C LEU A 387 -20.14 -29.16 -3.30
N ASP A 388 -20.63 -30.28 -2.77
CA ASP A 388 -20.50 -31.59 -3.41
C ASP A 388 -21.16 -31.70 -4.80
N ASP A 389 -22.15 -30.86 -5.09
CA ASP A 389 -22.84 -30.79 -6.38
C ASP A 389 -22.21 -29.80 -7.38
N ALA A 390 -21.09 -29.16 -7.02
CA ALA A 390 -20.41 -28.19 -7.88
C ALA A 390 -19.75 -28.84 -9.10
N ASP A 391 -19.69 -28.08 -10.20
CA ASP A 391 -18.78 -28.38 -11.31
C ASP A 391 -17.33 -28.11 -10.87
N VAL A 392 -16.59 -29.19 -10.66
CA VAL A 392 -15.18 -29.17 -10.22
C VAL A 392 -14.28 -28.38 -11.16
N ARG A 393 -14.45 -28.53 -12.47
CA ARG A 393 -13.57 -27.89 -13.47
C ARG A 393 -13.84 -26.40 -13.53
N LEU A 394 -15.12 -26.02 -13.48
CA LEU A 394 -15.53 -24.63 -13.38
C LEU A 394 -14.98 -23.98 -12.11
N ALA A 395 -15.20 -24.62 -10.95
CA ALA A 395 -14.73 -24.11 -9.66
C ALA A 395 -13.21 -23.92 -9.64
N ALA A 396 -12.43 -24.93 -10.06
CA ALA A 396 -10.97 -24.84 -10.09
C ALA A 396 -10.47 -23.68 -10.97
N ARG A 397 -11.03 -23.53 -12.18
CA ARG A 397 -10.66 -22.45 -13.11
C ARG A 397 -10.95 -21.07 -12.55
N GLU A 398 -12.18 -20.85 -12.07
CA GLU A 398 -12.63 -19.54 -11.56
C GLU A 398 -11.91 -19.13 -10.28
N ILE A 399 -11.67 -20.10 -9.37
CA ILE A 399 -10.95 -19.86 -8.12
C ILE A 399 -9.48 -19.54 -8.40
N ALA A 400 -8.81 -20.31 -9.27
CA ALA A 400 -7.43 -20.00 -9.66
C ALA A 400 -7.31 -18.63 -10.34
N ALA A 401 -8.25 -18.28 -11.23
CA ALA A 401 -8.32 -16.96 -11.84
C ALA A 401 -8.50 -15.84 -10.81
N GLY A 402 -9.36 -16.06 -9.82
CA GLY A 402 -9.60 -15.12 -8.72
C GLY A 402 -8.40 -14.92 -7.80
N ALA A 403 -7.61 -15.97 -7.58
CA ALA A 403 -6.47 -15.96 -6.68
C ALA A 403 -5.21 -15.35 -7.32
N PHE A 404 -4.96 -15.66 -8.60
CA PHE A 404 -3.64 -15.43 -9.20
C PHE A 404 -3.59 -14.27 -10.20
N THR A 405 -4.72 -13.84 -10.76
CA THR A 405 -4.74 -12.67 -11.66
C THR A 405 -4.19 -11.43 -10.95
N PHE A 406 -3.31 -10.68 -11.61
CA PHE A 406 -2.59 -9.54 -11.05
C PHE A 406 -1.83 -9.89 -9.75
N ALA A 407 -1.32 -11.13 -9.67
CA ALA A 407 -0.63 -11.67 -8.49
C ALA A 407 -1.45 -11.56 -7.19
N GLY A 408 -2.78 -11.65 -7.28
CA GLY A 408 -3.67 -11.57 -6.11
C GLY A 408 -3.75 -10.18 -5.46
N GLN A 409 -3.21 -9.13 -6.10
CA GLN A 409 -3.16 -7.76 -5.59
C GLN A 409 -4.49 -7.00 -5.80
N ARG A 410 -5.59 -7.63 -5.41
CA ARG A 410 -6.96 -7.10 -5.52
C ARG A 410 -7.68 -7.28 -4.19
N CYS A 411 -8.45 -6.29 -3.74
CA CYS A 411 -9.27 -6.41 -2.54
C CYS A 411 -10.25 -7.58 -2.65
N THR A 412 -10.79 -7.83 -3.85
CA THR A 412 -11.73 -8.92 -4.18
C THR A 412 -11.07 -10.27 -4.53
N ALA A 413 -9.73 -10.39 -4.48
CA ALA A 413 -9.05 -11.64 -4.86
C ALA A 413 -9.56 -12.84 -4.03
N THR A 414 -9.67 -14.00 -4.66
CA THR A 414 -10.07 -15.24 -3.96
C THR A 414 -8.91 -15.72 -3.12
N ARG A 415 -9.08 -15.75 -1.80
CA ARG A 415 -7.98 -16.07 -0.85
C ARG A 415 -8.16 -17.42 -0.17
N ARG A 416 -9.42 -17.86 -0.04
CA ARG A 416 -9.78 -19.10 0.62
C ARG A 416 -10.73 -19.89 -0.28
N ALA A 417 -10.41 -21.14 -0.55
CA ALA A 417 -11.31 -22.11 -1.17
C ALA A 417 -11.77 -23.09 -0.09
N ILE A 418 -13.06 -23.12 0.21
CA ILE A 418 -13.65 -23.95 1.26
C ILE A 418 -14.47 -25.03 0.56
N ALA A 419 -14.02 -26.27 0.60
CA ALA A 419 -14.67 -27.38 -0.10
C ALA A 419 -15.24 -28.40 0.88
N THR A 420 -16.42 -28.92 0.57
CA THR A 420 -17.00 -30.01 1.36
C THR A 420 -16.21 -31.31 1.18
N SER A 421 -16.20 -32.15 2.22
CA SER A 421 -15.38 -33.37 2.30
C SER A 421 -15.56 -34.32 1.10
N GLY A 422 -16.78 -34.45 0.57
CA GLY A 422 -17.09 -35.33 -0.57
C GLY A 422 -16.44 -34.88 -1.90
N ILE A 423 -16.33 -33.58 -2.14
CA ILE A 423 -15.73 -33.01 -3.36
C ILE A 423 -14.25 -32.68 -3.22
N LEU A 424 -13.76 -32.49 -1.99
CA LEU A 424 -12.41 -31.98 -1.74
C LEU A 424 -11.30 -32.73 -2.49
N PRO A 425 -11.23 -34.08 -2.53
CA PRO A 425 -10.13 -34.77 -3.22
C PRO A 425 -10.08 -34.43 -4.71
N ARG A 426 -11.20 -34.57 -5.43
CA ARG A 426 -11.28 -34.26 -6.87
C ARG A 426 -11.11 -32.77 -7.17
N PHE A 427 -11.57 -31.90 -6.27
CA PHE A 427 -11.40 -30.45 -6.42
C PHE A 427 -9.96 -30.02 -6.19
N ARG A 428 -9.28 -30.55 -5.17
CA ARG A 428 -7.86 -30.30 -4.91
C ARG A 428 -7.02 -30.64 -6.14
N ASP A 429 -7.22 -31.83 -6.72
CA ASP A 429 -6.46 -32.28 -7.89
C ASP A 429 -6.70 -31.36 -9.10
N ALA A 430 -7.95 -30.99 -9.36
CA ALA A 430 -8.30 -30.07 -10.44
C ALA A 430 -7.72 -28.66 -10.21
N LEU A 431 -7.75 -28.16 -8.97
CA LEU A 431 -7.21 -26.86 -8.60
C LEU A 431 -5.68 -26.81 -8.73
N GLN A 432 -4.97 -27.87 -8.32
CA GLN A 432 -3.52 -27.98 -8.51
C GLN A 432 -3.16 -28.02 -10.01
N ALA A 433 -3.92 -28.78 -10.82
CA ALA A 433 -3.74 -28.81 -12.27
C ALA A 433 -3.98 -27.43 -12.91
N GLU A 434 -5.02 -26.70 -12.49
CA GLU A 434 -5.26 -25.33 -12.96
C GLU A 434 -4.17 -24.36 -12.48
N MET A 435 -3.73 -24.43 -11.22
CA MET A 435 -2.63 -23.61 -10.70
C MET A 435 -1.34 -23.79 -11.51
N ALA A 436 -1.05 -25.01 -11.98
CA ALA A 436 0.10 -25.28 -12.84
C ALA A 436 0.04 -24.56 -14.21
N ARG A 437 -1.11 -23.99 -14.61
CA ARG A 437 -1.24 -23.19 -15.84
C ARG A 437 -0.93 -21.71 -15.61
N TRP A 438 -0.90 -21.26 -14.35
CA TRP A 438 -0.63 -19.87 -13.97
C TRP A 438 0.88 -19.61 -13.91
N ARG A 439 1.49 -19.45 -15.09
CA ARG A 439 2.92 -19.15 -15.20
C ARG A 439 3.20 -17.66 -14.97
N PRO A 440 4.06 -17.29 -14.01
CA PRO A 440 4.55 -15.92 -13.85
C PRO A 440 5.26 -15.43 -15.12
N ARG A 441 4.93 -14.22 -15.56
CA ARG A 441 5.45 -13.62 -16.80
C ARG A 441 5.85 -12.15 -16.59
N PRO A 442 6.73 -11.59 -17.43
CA PRO A 442 6.97 -10.15 -17.47
C PRO A 442 5.65 -9.40 -17.68
N PRO A 443 5.36 -8.32 -16.95
CA PRO A 443 4.08 -7.65 -17.04
C PRO A 443 3.82 -6.99 -18.40
N GLU A 444 4.85 -6.79 -19.21
CA GLU A 444 4.78 -6.29 -20.58
C GLU A 444 4.36 -7.38 -21.60
N ASP A 445 4.44 -8.67 -21.24
CA ASP A 445 4.00 -9.79 -22.09
C ASP A 445 2.47 -9.72 -22.29
N PRO A 446 1.97 -9.71 -23.54
CA PRO A 446 0.53 -9.68 -23.84
C PRO A 446 -0.28 -10.83 -23.20
N GLU A 447 0.35 -11.99 -22.96
CA GLU A 447 -0.27 -13.14 -22.31
C GLU A 447 -0.15 -13.12 -20.78
N CYS A 448 0.53 -12.12 -20.21
CA CYS A 448 0.70 -12.03 -18.77
C CYS A 448 -0.64 -11.74 -18.07
N LEU A 449 -1.06 -12.67 -17.22
CA LEU A 449 -2.13 -12.46 -16.22
C LEU A 449 -1.60 -12.54 -14.79
N LEU A 450 -0.46 -13.22 -14.59
CA LEU A 450 0.29 -13.29 -13.33
C LEU A 450 1.66 -12.65 -13.54
N GLY A 451 1.78 -11.38 -13.12
CA GLY A 451 3.04 -10.64 -13.09
C GLY A 451 3.72 -10.75 -11.72
N PRO A 452 4.79 -9.96 -11.47
CA PRO A 452 5.35 -9.84 -10.14
C PRO A 452 4.39 -9.06 -9.21
N VAL A 453 4.58 -9.19 -7.90
CA VAL A 453 3.99 -8.24 -6.95
C VAL A 453 4.71 -6.89 -7.02
N ILE A 454 4.08 -5.84 -6.50
CA ILE A 454 4.49 -4.44 -6.69
C ILE A 454 5.97 -4.15 -6.36
N ASP A 455 6.51 -4.78 -5.31
CA ASP A 455 7.89 -4.54 -4.86
C ASP A 455 8.47 -5.75 -4.11
N THR A 456 9.77 -5.65 -3.76
CA THR A 456 10.49 -6.67 -2.98
C THR A 456 9.95 -6.83 -1.56
N ALA A 457 9.42 -5.78 -0.94
CA ALA A 457 8.88 -5.83 0.41
C ALA A 457 7.58 -6.65 0.45
N ALA A 458 6.72 -6.51 -0.56
CA ALA A 458 5.53 -7.33 -0.74
C ALA A 458 5.91 -8.80 -0.95
N ALA A 459 6.88 -9.10 -1.81
CA ALA A 459 7.37 -10.46 -2.02
C ALA A 459 7.93 -11.07 -0.73
N ALA A 460 8.75 -10.32 0.02
CA ALA A 460 9.31 -10.76 1.29
C ALA A 460 8.23 -10.99 2.37
N ARG A 461 7.19 -10.14 2.42
CA ARG A 461 6.05 -10.32 3.32
C ARG A 461 5.30 -11.62 3.01
N ILE A 462 5.01 -11.87 1.74
CA ILE A 462 4.33 -13.09 1.29
C ILE A 462 5.17 -14.33 1.61
N ASP A 463 6.46 -14.31 1.31
CA ASP A 463 7.35 -15.44 1.61
C ASP A 463 7.45 -15.70 3.12
N SER A 464 7.52 -14.64 3.93
CA SER A 464 7.53 -14.75 5.39
C SER A 464 6.21 -15.30 5.95
N LEU A 465 5.08 -14.88 5.39
CA LEU A 465 3.76 -15.40 5.75
C LEU A 465 3.65 -16.91 5.44
N LEU A 466 4.11 -17.33 4.26
CA LEU A 466 4.12 -18.75 3.88
C LEU A 466 5.07 -19.58 4.77
N LYS A 467 6.24 -19.06 5.12
CA LYS A 467 7.16 -19.73 6.06
C LYS A 467 6.54 -19.91 7.44
N ARG A 468 5.83 -18.89 7.96
CA ARG A 468 5.12 -19.00 9.24
C ARG A 468 3.95 -19.98 9.16
N ALA A 469 3.24 -20.05 8.04
CA ALA A 469 2.22 -21.06 7.82
C ALA A 469 2.80 -22.49 7.91
N VAL A 470 3.95 -22.75 7.27
CA VAL A 470 4.66 -24.05 7.37
C VAL A 470 5.07 -24.37 8.81
N LEU A 471 5.62 -23.39 9.53
CA LEU A 471 5.97 -23.56 10.96
C LEU A 471 4.73 -23.87 11.82
N GLY A 472 3.56 -23.38 11.42
CA GLY A 472 2.26 -23.67 12.05
C GLY A 472 1.63 -25.00 11.61
N GLY A 473 2.32 -25.82 10.81
CA GLY A 473 1.86 -27.14 10.37
C GLY A 473 1.16 -27.17 9.00
N ALA A 474 1.05 -26.03 8.31
CA ALA A 474 0.48 -26.00 6.97
C ALA A 474 1.43 -26.60 5.93
N HIS A 475 0.87 -27.19 4.88
CA HIS A 475 1.61 -27.63 3.69
C HIS A 475 1.53 -26.54 2.62
N VAL A 476 2.66 -26.19 1.99
CA VAL A 476 2.71 -25.15 0.95
C VAL A 476 3.27 -25.73 -0.34
N THR A 477 2.45 -25.74 -1.38
CA THR A 477 2.84 -26.10 -2.75
C THR A 477 3.06 -24.83 -3.56
N ARG A 478 4.20 -24.72 -4.26
CA ARG A 478 4.48 -23.60 -5.18
C ARG A 478 4.69 -24.13 -6.60
N CYS A 479 4.12 -23.44 -7.60
CA CYS A 479 4.39 -23.73 -9.02
C CYS A 479 5.30 -22.67 -9.64
N HIS A 480 6.05 -23.02 -10.69
CA HIS A 480 6.81 -22.05 -11.50
C HIS A 480 7.78 -21.15 -10.72
N THR A 481 8.45 -21.71 -9.71
CA THR A 481 9.40 -20.97 -8.85
C THR A 481 10.58 -20.40 -9.63
N ALA A 482 11.04 -21.11 -10.66
CA ALA A 482 12.08 -20.63 -11.57
C ALA A 482 11.63 -19.41 -12.38
N ASP A 483 10.42 -19.45 -12.96
CA ASP A 483 9.85 -18.34 -13.72
C ASP A 483 9.62 -17.12 -12.81
N ALA A 484 9.06 -17.33 -11.61
CA ALA A 484 8.90 -16.26 -10.63
C ALA A 484 10.24 -15.59 -10.29
N ARG A 485 11.30 -16.38 -10.07
CA ARG A 485 12.65 -15.86 -9.79
C ARG A 485 13.22 -15.08 -10.98
N ALA A 486 12.93 -15.49 -12.21
CA ALA A 486 13.37 -14.81 -13.43
C ALA A 486 12.76 -13.41 -13.60
N LEU A 487 11.61 -13.12 -12.96
CA LEU A 487 11.02 -11.78 -12.94
C LEU A 487 11.79 -10.77 -12.07
N GLY A 488 12.73 -11.24 -11.23
CA GLY A 488 13.54 -10.40 -10.37
C GLY A 488 12.74 -9.80 -9.19
N PRO A 489 12.95 -8.51 -8.85
CA PRO A 489 12.23 -7.83 -7.77
C PRO A 489 10.71 -8.01 -7.87
N GLY A 490 10.07 -8.45 -6.78
CA GLY A 490 8.63 -8.71 -6.74
C GLY A 490 8.20 -10.07 -7.31
N GLY A 491 9.11 -10.84 -7.92
CA GLY A 491 8.83 -12.18 -8.43
C GLY A 491 8.32 -13.13 -7.34
N THR A 492 7.06 -13.57 -7.45
CA THR A 492 6.42 -14.45 -6.47
C THR A 492 5.67 -15.57 -7.19
N ALA A 493 5.97 -16.82 -6.81
CA ALA A 493 5.32 -18.00 -7.35
C ALA A 493 3.88 -18.14 -6.81
N PRO A 494 2.91 -18.61 -7.61
CA PRO A 494 1.60 -18.97 -7.10
C PRO A 494 1.74 -20.11 -6.09
N ALA A 495 1.06 -19.96 -4.96
CA ALA A 495 1.13 -20.90 -3.85
C ALA A 495 -0.26 -21.39 -3.43
N LEU A 496 -0.36 -22.70 -3.19
CA LEU A 496 -1.51 -23.34 -2.55
C LEU A 496 -1.08 -23.75 -1.12
N VAL A 497 -1.87 -23.33 -0.14
CA VAL A 497 -1.67 -23.65 1.28
C VAL A 497 -2.77 -24.61 1.72
N GLU A 498 -2.37 -25.71 2.34
CA GLU A 498 -3.27 -26.77 2.83
C GLU A 498 -3.00 -27.02 4.33
N ASN A 499 -3.97 -27.60 5.03
CA ASN A 499 -3.86 -27.94 6.46
C ASN A 499 -3.53 -26.75 7.39
N ALA A 500 -3.94 -25.54 7.01
CA ALA A 500 -3.83 -24.37 7.89
C ALA A 500 -4.98 -24.35 8.92
N LEU A 501 -4.65 -24.08 10.18
CA LEU A 501 -5.64 -23.96 11.25
C LEU A 501 -6.54 -22.72 11.04
N PRO A 502 -7.85 -22.77 11.31
CA PRO A 502 -8.78 -21.66 11.07
C PRO A 502 -8.37 -20.31 11.69
N ASP A 503 -7.70 -20.32 12.83
CA ASP A 503 -7.22 -19.13 13.56
C ASP A 503 -5.81 -18.67 13.15
N SER A 504 -5.15 -19.39 12.26
CA SER A 504 -3.79 -19.06 11.81
C SER A 504 -3.74 -17.76 11.00
N GLU A 505 -2.58 -17.10 11.04
CA GLU A 505 -2.33 -15.84 10.33
C GLU A 505 -2.65 -15.94 8.83
N ILE A 506 -2.30 -17.05 8.17
CA ILE A 506 -2.54 -17.25 6.73
C ILE A 506 -4.04 -17.28 6.37
N ILE A 507 -4.90 -17.66 7.32
CA ILE A 507 -6.36 -17.64 7.16
C ILE A 507 -6.95 -16.31 7.59
N GLN A 508 -6.44 -15.68 8.65
CA GLN A 508 -7.05 -14.48 9.24
C GLN A 508 -6.59 -13.16 8.57
N GLU A 509 -5.39 -13.13 8.03
CA GLU A 509 -4.77 -11.94 7.43
C GLU A 509 -4.88 -11.89 5.90
N GLU A 510 -4.89 -10.68 5.35
CA GLU A 510 -4.89 -10.48 3.90
C GLU A 510 -3.47 -10.68 3.33
N SER A 511 -3.26 -11.75 2.57
CA SER A 511 -1.95 -12.04 1.94
C SER A 511 -1.54 -10.98 0.91
N PHE A 512 -2.52 -10.48 0.15
CA PHE A 512 -2.37 -9.56 -0.98
C PHE A 512 -1.27 -9.98 -1.96
N GLY A 513 -1.23 -11.28 -2.25
CA GLY A 513 -0.27 -11.96 -3.12
C GLY A 513 -0.91 -13.18 -3.79
N PRO A 514 -0.18 -13.90 -4.66
CA PRO A 514 -0.71 -15.05 -5.40
C PRO A 514 -0.74 -16.30 -4.49
N VAL A 515 -1.53 -16.24 -3.42
CA VAL A 515 -1.64 -17.27 -2.39
C VAL A 515 -3.10 -17.64 -2.19
N LEU A 516 -3.40 -18.93 -2.31
CA LEU A 516 -4.72 -19.50 -2.07
C LEU A 516 -4.63 -20.52 -0.94
N VAL A 517 -5.52 -20.44 0.04
CA VAL A 517 -5.67 -21.44 1.09
C VAL A 517 -6.84 -22.37 0.74
N ILE A 518 -6.65 -23.68 0.83
CA ILE A 518 -7.74 -24.65 0.77
C ILE A 518 -8.13 -25.09 2.19
N GLN A 519 -9.43 -25.08 2.47
CA GLN A 519 -10.02 -25.52 3.73
C GLN A 519 -11.03 -26.63 3.45
N GLU A 520 -11.03 -27.65 4.30
CA GLU A 520 -12.05 -28.68 4.31
C GLU A 520 -13.20 -28.27 5.22
N ALA A 521 -14.43 -28.53 4.77
CA ALA A 521 -15.63 -28.50 5.59
C ALA A 521 -16.28 -29.88 5.55
N LYS A 522 -16.80 -30.36 6.67
CA LYS A 522 -17.50 -31.65 6.73
C LYS A 522 -18.77 -31.63 5.87
N ASP A 523 -19.47 -30.50 5.87
CA ASP A 523 -20.75 -30.26 5.23
C ASP A 523 -20.92 -28.77 4.83
N LYS A 524 -22.05 -28.47 4.20
CA LYS A 524 -22.39 -27.12 3.72
C LYS A 524 -22.50 -26.13 4.88
N GLU A 525 -23.12 -26.53 5.99
CA GLU A 525 -23.31 -25.71 7.18
C GLU A 525 -21.96 -25.26 7.76
N GLU A 526 -21.01 -26.18 7.91
CA GLU A 526 -19.65 -25.83 8.33
C GLU A 526 -18.92 -24.97 7.29
N ALA A 527 -19.13 -25.22 6.00
CA ALA A 527 -18.53 -24.39 4.95
C ALA A 527 -18.96 -22.92 5.06
N PHE A 528 -20.24 -22.67 5.40
CA PHE A 528 -20.75 -21.31 5.62
C PHE A 528 -20.18 -20.68 6.91
N VAL A 529 -20.01 -21.47 7.98
CA VAL A 529 -19.33 -21.02 9.20
C VAL A 529 -17.88 -20.61 8.90
N LEU A 530 -17.14 -21.44 8.16
CA LEU A 530 -15.77 -21.13 7.75
C LEU A 530 -15.70 -19.91 6.82
N ALA A 531 -16.68 -19.72 5.92
CA ALA A 531 -16.75 -18.56 5.06
C ALA A 531 -16.82 -17.26 5.89
N ASN A 532 -17.62 -17.27 6.96
CA ASN A 532 -17.78 -16.16 7.90
C ASN A 532 -16.64 -16.03 8.94
N GLY A 533 -15.74 -17.02 9.03
CA GLY A 533 -14.69 -17.13 10.04
C GLY A 533 -13.55 -16.11 9.98
N THR A 534 -13.68 -15.06 9.16
CA THR A 534 -12.74 -13.94 9.08
C THR A 534 -13.44 -12.62 9.39
N ARG A 535 -12.69 -11.65 9.92
CA ARG A 535 -13.21 -10.30 10.23
C ARG A 535 -13.62 -9.48 9.00
N GLN A 536 -13.10 -9.83 7.83
CA GLN A 536 -13.45 -9.22 6.54
C GLN A 536 -14.76 -9.80 5.98
N GLY A 537 -15.49 -8.99 5.21
CA GLY A 537 -16.78 -9.34 4.61
C GLY A 537 -17.02 -8.62 3.29
N LEU A 538 -16.00 -8.56 2.41
CA LEU A 538 -16.10 -7.85 1.13
C LEU A 538 -16.89 -8.66 0.10
N ALA A 539 -16.32 -9.78 -0.35
CA ALA A 539 -16.93 -10.63 -1.37
C ALA A 539 -16.87 -12.11 -0.96
N ALA A 540 -17.83 -12.90 -1.42
CA ALA A 540 -17.86 -14.34 -1.27
C ALA A 540 -18.47 -15.00 -2.52
N SER A 541 -18.06 -16.23 -2.81
CA SER A 541 -18.60 -16.99 -3.93
C SER A 541 -19.09 -18.37 -3.50
N LEU A 542 -20.18 -18.83 -4.11
CA LEU A 542 -20.67 -20.20 -4.01
C LEU A 542 -20.50 -20.91 -5.35
N PHE A 543 -19.97 -22.12 -5.32
CA PHE A 543 -19.99 -23.08 -6.43
C PHE A 543 -20.93 -24.22 -6.07
N SER A 544 -22.01 -24.34 -6.83
CA SER A 544 -23.13 -25.27 -6.60
C SER A 544 -24.04 -25.29 -7.84
N SER A 545 -24.65 -26.42 -8.15
CA SER A 545 -25.68 -26.54 -9.19
C SER A 545 -27.08 -26.19 -8.68
N SER A 546 -27.27 -26.20 -7.35
CA SER A 546 -28.56 -25.95 -6.69
C SER A 546 -28.82 -24.46 -6.41
N SER A 547 -29.96 -23.96 -6.89
CA SER A 547 -30.47 -22.63 -6.52
C SER A 547 -30.88 -22.55 -5.04
N GLY A 548 -31.32 -23.67 -4.45
CA GLY A 548 -31.62 -23.73 -3.02
C GLY A 548 -30.38 -23.52 -2.15
N HIS A 549 -29.22 -24.04 -2.57
CA HIS A 549 -27.95 -23.73 -1.90
C HIS A 549 -27.58 -22.25 -2.04
N TRP A 550 -27.87 -21.65 -3.19
CA TRP A 550 -27.64 -20.22 -3.42
C TRP A 550 -28.49 -19.34 -2.49
N GLU A 551 -29.78 -19.62 -2.35
CA GLU A 551 -30.66 -18.92 -1.41
C GLU A 551 -30.18 -19.05 0.04
N GLN A 552 -29.74 -20.24 0.45
CA GLN A 552 -29.20 -20.48 1.79
C GLN A 552 -27.87 -19.74 2.01
N PHE A 553 -27.00 -19.70 0.99
CA PHE A 553 -25.74 -18.97 1.04
C PHE A 553 -25.96 -17.46 1.19
N GLN A 554 -26.94 -16.90 0.46
CA GLN A 554 -27.34 -15.50 0.59
C GLN A 554 -27.81 -15.15 2.01
N ALA A 555 -28.56 -16.05 2.64
CA ALA A 555 -29.06 -15.84 3.99
C ALA A 555 -27.99 -16.00 5.08
N ALA A 556 -26.99 -16.86 4.85
CA ALA A 556 -26.03 -17.26 5.88
C ALA A 556 -24.67 -16.53 5.81
N VAL A 557 -24.19 -16.17 4.61
CA VAL A 557 -22.84 -15.62 4.44
C VAL A 557 -22.84 -14.11 4.57
N GLU A 558 -22.01 -13.63 5.49
CA GLU A 558 -21.90 -12.23 5.87
C GLU A 558 -20.82 -11.53 5.03
N ALA A 559 -21.09 -11.37 3.75
CA ALA A 559 -20.30 -10.58 2.81
C ALA A 559 -21.22 -9.75 1.91
N ALA A 560 -20.77 -8.56 1.56
CA ALA A 560 -21.60 -7.62 0.80
C ALA A 560 -21.80 -8.02 -0.66
N ILE A 561 -20.78 -8.63 -1.28
CA ILE A 561 -20.80 -9.02 -2.69
C ILE A 561 -20.82 -10.54 -2.77
N LEU A 562 -21.99 -11.10 -3.07
CA LEU A 562 -22.14 -12.54 -3.26
C LEU A 562 -22.15 -12.89 -4.74
N LYS A 563 -21.46 -13.97 -5.11
CA LYS A 563 -21.40 -14.48 -6.49
C LYS A 563 -21.73 -15.96 -6.53
N TRP A 564 -22.34 -16.39 -7.63
CA TRP A 564 -22.69 -17.79 -7.86
C TRP A 564 -21.97 -18.32 -9.11
N ASN A 565 -21.21 -19.40 -8.94
CA ASN A 565 -20.43 -20.09 -9.98
C ASN A 565 -19.43 -19.18 -10.73
N GLN A 566 -18.85 -18.21 -10.02
CA GLN A 566 -17.90 -17.23 -10.55
C GLN A 566 -16.84 -16.88 -9.51
N SER A 567 -15.66 -16.43 -9.96
CA SER A 567 -14.63 -15.90 -9.07
C SER A 567 -15.14 -14.76 -8.18
N THR A 568 -14.63 -14.65 -6.94
CA THR A 568 -14.88 -13.47 -6.07
C THR A 568 -14.32 -12.18 -6.68
N ALA A 569 -13.37 -12.26 -7.62
CA ALA A 569 -12.66 -11.12 -8.15
C ALA A 569 -13.54 -10.21 -9.04
N GLY A 570 -13.34 -8.90 -8.91
CA GLY A 570 -13.96 -7.88 -9.75
C GLY A 570 -15.34 -7.40 -9.26
N PRO A 571 -15.71 -6.14 -9.50
CA PRO A 571 -17.05 -5.62 -9.21
C PRO A 571 -18.07 -6.07 -10.26
N LEU A 572 -19.37 -5.91 -9.95
CA LEU A 572 -20.43 -5.89 -10.96
C LEU A 572 -20.54 -4.47 -11.51
N ASP A 573 -20.49 -4.33 -12.83
CA ASP A 573 -20.54 -3.02 -13.48
C ASP A 573 -21.89 -2.33 -13.27
N GLY A 574 -21.85 -1.07 -12.80
CA GLY A 574 -23.06 -0.26 -12.58
C GLY A 574 -23.84 -0.61 -11.31
N ALA A 575 -23.32 -1.50 -10.47
CA ALA A 575 -23.89 -1.80 -9.16
C ALA A 575 -23.10 -1.09 -8.05
N PRO A 576 -23.72 -0.85 -6.87
CA PRO A 576 -22.99 -0.41 -5.69
C PRO A 576 -21.87 -1.38 -5.31
N PHE A 577 -20.75 -0.84 -4.84
CA PHE A 577 -19.61 -1.59 -4.34
C PHE A 577 -19.36 -1.19 -2.89
N GLY A 578 -19.24 -2.16 -1.99
CA GLY A 578 -18.86 -1.87 -0.62
C GLY A 578 -18.73 -3.12 0.22
N GLY A 579 -17.89 -3.11 1.24
CA GLY A 579 -17.70 -4.26 2.14
C GLY A 579 -18.56 -4.23 3.40
N TRP A 580 -18.88 -5.42 3.94
CA TRP A 580 -19.41 -5.57 5.30
C TRP A 580 -18.29 -5.85 6.30
N LYS A 581 -18.63 -5.88 7.60
CA LYS A 581 -17.69 -6.13 8.71
C LYS A 581 -16.50 -5.16 8.65
N HIS A 582 -15.27 -5.66 8.76
CA HIS A 582 -14.06 -4.85 8.67
C HIS A 582 -13.64 -4.55 7.21
N SER A 583 -14.42 -4.95 6.21
CA SER A 583 -14.13 -4.61 4.81
C SER A 583 -14.75 -3.30 4.36
N GLY A 584 -15.65 -2.70 5.15
CA GLY A 584 -16.22 -1.39 4.80
C GLY A 584 -16.82 -0.62 5.96
N TRP A 585 -16.93 0.69 5.80
CA TRP A 585 -17.60 1.61 6.74
C TRP A 585 -18.22 2.78 5.98
N GLY A 586 -19.37 3.29 6.44
CA GLY A 586 -19.98 4.49 5.83
C GLY A 586 -20.84 4.26 4.59
N GLY A 587 -21.25 3.01 4.35
CA GLY A 587 -22.10 2.61 3.24
C GLY A 587 -21.33 2.30 1.95
N ALA A 588 -22.01 1.72 0.96
CA ALA A 588 -21.43 1.39 -0.34
C ALA A 588 -21.12 2.65 -1.19
N GLU A 589 -20.15 2.54 -2.07
CA GLU A 589 -19.81 3.50 -3.12
C GLU A 589 -20.41 3.09 -4.48
N GLN A 590 -20.33 4.01 -5.45
CA GLN A 590 -20.73 3.82 -6.85
C GLN A 590 -22.25 3.76 -7.05
N ALA A 591 -22.65 3.89 -8.30
CA ALA A 591 -24.05 3.80 -8.75
C ALA A 591 -25.01 4.70 -7.94
N GLU A 592 -26.17 4.18 -7.56
CA GLU A 592 -27.17 4.88 -6.75
C GLU A 592 -26.71 5.16 -5.30
N ALA A 593 -25.62 4.55 -4.83
CA ALA A 593 -25.12 4.78 -3.48
C ALA A 593 -24.36 6.12 -3.36
N ASP A 594 -23.76 6.60 -4.45
CA ASP A 594 -22.96 7.84 -4.43
C ASP A 594 -23.77 9.07 -4.01
N VAL A 595 -25.03 9.18 -4.46
CA VAL A 595 -25.90 10.31 -4.06
C VAL A 595 -26.13 10.34 -2.55
N LEU A 596 -26.12 9.17 -1.89
CA LEU A 596 -26.34 9.08 -0.45
C LEU A 596 -25.14 9.62 0.33
N PHE A 597 -23.92 9.34 -0.13
CA PHE A 597 -22.71 9.77 0.55
C PHE A 597 -22.33 11.22 0.21
N PHE A 598 -22.37 11.60 -1.07
CA PHE A 598 -21.88 12.92 -1.50
C PHE A 598 -22.87 14.08 -1.29
N THR A 599 -24.05 13.80 -0.76
CA THR A 599 -25.07 14.82 -0.45
C THR A 599 -25.71 14.61 0.90
N ARG A 600 -26.35 15.65 1.43
CA ARG A 600 -27.19 15.60 2.63
C ARG A 600 -28.57 16.18 2.36
N LEU A 601 -29.57 15.68 3.07
CA LEU A 601 -30.94 16.18 2.97
C LEU A 601 -31.10 17.51 3.69
N GLN A 602 -31.85 18.40 3.07
CA GLN A 602 -32.35 19.64 3.65
C GLN A 602 -33.85 19.72 3.41
N THR A 603 -34.61 19.90 4.49
CA THR A 603 -36.05 20.14 4.45
C THR A 603 -36.31 21.63 4.59
N LEU A 604 -37.05 22.19 3.64
CA LEU A 604 -37.51 23.56 3.62
C LEU A 604 -39.02 23.54 3.82
N THR A 605 -39.52 24.24 4.83
CA THR A 605 -40.95 24.48 5.00
C THR A 605 -41.25 25.92 4.63
N HIS A 606 -42.40 26.13 4.00
CA HIS A 606 -42.93 27.46 3.73
C HIS A 606 -44.42 27.45 4.04
N PRO A 607 -45.03 28.62 4.33
CA PRO A 607 -46.48 28.73 4.38
C PRO A 607 -47.10 28.20 3.07
N PRO A 608 -48.34 27.68 3.08
CA PRO A 608 -49.04 27.37 1.84
C PRO A 608 -49.07 28.63 0.96
N LEU A 609 -48.64 28.50 -0.30
CA LEU A 609 -48.65 29.59 -1.28
C LEU A 609 -50.08 29.99 -1.66
#